data_AF-A0A850KMI6-F1
#
_entry.id   AF-A0A850KMI6-F1
#
_cell.length_a   1.000
_cell.length_b   1.000
_cell.length_c   1.000
_cell.angle_alpha   90.00
_cell.angle_beta   90.00
_cell.angle_gamma   90.00
#
_symmetry.space_group_name_H-M   'P 1'
#
loop_
_entity.id
_entity.type
_entity.pdbx_description
1 polymer ?
#
loop_
_entity_poly.entity_id
_entity_poly.type
_entity_poly.pdbx_seq_one_letter_code
_entity_poly.pdbx_strand_id
1 'polypeptide(L)'
;MAGTGPFYTDPTFWVAGSFVVFVGGVMYAKAHKKIAGMLDERTSAIRAQLDEAQELREEAEKLLNEYQRKQRDAEKEAADMVAQAKEDAKIMAKEAKADIKAMSERRARTAEEKIAQAEANAIKEVRAVAVNVAIEAASAVFADKLKGKEGGALIDKAITDVEAKLH
;
A
#
# COMPACT_ATOMS: atom_id res chain seq x y z
N MET A 1 74.28 -88.98 -21.51
CA MET A 1 73.97 -89.57 -22.83
C MET A 1 72.53 -90.05 -22.78
N ALA A 2 71.59 -89.69 -23.63
CA ALA A 2 71.65 -88.94 -24.87
C ALA A 2 70.33 -88.17 -25.02
N GLY A 3 70.45 -86.94 -25.48
CA GLY A 3 69.34 -86.10 -25.91
C GLY A 3 69.82 -85.05 -26.90
N THR A 4 70.92 -85.31 -27.61
CA THR A 4 71.22 -84.69 -28.91
C THR A 4 70.28 -85.29 -29.96
N GLY A 5 68.98 -85.28 -29.64
CA GLY A 5 67.94 -85.20 -30.64
C GLY A 5 67.88 -83.73 -31.07
N PRO A 6 67.53 -83.45 -32.32
CA PRO A 6 67.40 -82.08 -32.78
C PRO A 6 66.49 -81.28 -31.85
N PHE A 7 66.80 -80.01 -31.58
CA PHE A 7 66.05 -79.15 -30.63
C PHE A 7 64.51 -79.15 -30.84
N TYR A 8 64.05 -79.54 -32.03
CA TYR A 8 62.64 -79.68 -32.39
C TYR A 8 61.92 -80.93 -31.83
N THR A 9 62.63 -81.89 -31.22
CA THR A 9 62.04 -83.07 -30.58
C THR A 9 61.78 -82.89 -29.08
N ASP A 10 62.24 -81.78 -28.49
CA ASP A 10 61.98 -81.46 -27.08
C ASP A 10 60.60 -80.78 -26.93
N PRO A 11 59.66 -81.35 -26.14
CA PRO A 11 58.37 -80.73 -25.86
C PRO A 11 58.49 -79.30 -25.30
N THR A 12 59.54 -79.01 -24.54
CA THR A 12 59.77 -77.68 -23.95
C THR A 12 60.03 -76.62 -25.04
N PHE A 13 60.65 -76.98 -26.17
CA PHE A 13 60.87 -76.07 -27.30
C PHE A 13 59.54 -75.66 -27.98
N TRP A 14 58.64 -76.61 -28.20
CA TRP A 14 57.31 -76.32 -28.76
C TRP A 14 56.39 -75.57 -27.78
N VAL A 15 56.51 -75.81 -26.47
CA VAL A 15 55.81 -75.04 -25.44
C VAL A 15 56.32 -73.59 -25.40
N ALA A 16 57.65 -73.39 -25.43
CA ALA A 16 58.23 -72.06 -25.49
C ALA A 16 57.83 -71.31 -26.78
N GLY A 17 57.84 -72.00 -27.94
CA GLY A 17 57.39 -71.45 -29.21
C GLY A 17 55.90 -71.06 -29.21
N SER A 18 55.03 -71.91 -28.68
CA SER A 18 53.59 -71.60 -28.57
C SER A 18 53.31 -70.46 -27.58
N PHE A 19 54.07 -70.35 -26.48
CA PHE A 19 54.01 -69.22 -25.57
C PHE A 19 54.42 -67.91 -26.24
N VAL A 20 55.51 -67.90 -27.02
CA VAL A 20 55.96 -66.71 -27.77
C VAL A 20 54.92 -66.30 -28.83
N VAL A 21 54.34 -67.26 -29.55
CA VAL A 21 53.26 -66.98 -30.52
C VAL A 21 52.01 -66.46 -29.82
N PHE A 22 51.65 -67.01 -28.65
CA PHE A 22 50.51 -66.52 -27.84
C PHE A 22 50.75 -65.10 -27.32
N VAL A 23 51.89 -64.83 -26.70
CA VAL A 23 52.26 -63.50 -26.20
C VAL A 23 52.36 -62.51 -27.35
N GLY A 24 52.97 -62.89 -28.47
CA GLY A 24 53.04 -62.10 -29.70
C GLY A 24 51.65 -61.80 -30.26
N GLY A 25 50.76 -62.79 -30.26
CA GLY A 25 49.35 -62.63 -30.65
C GLY A 25 48.58 -61.68 -29.73
N VAL A 26 48.78 -61.76 -28.41
CA VAL A 26 48.17 -60.85 -27.42
C VAL A 26 48.70 -59.42 -27.54
N MET A 27 50.01 -59.26 -27.82
CA MET A 27 50.60 -57.95 -28.10
C MET A 27 50.09 -57.37 -29.43
N TYR A 28 50.01 -58.18 -30.49
CA TYR A 28 49.49 -57.79 -31.80
C TYR A 28 48.00 -57.41 -31.71
N ALA A 29 47.20 -58.18 -30.97
CA ALA A 29 45.80 -57.90 -30.69
C ALA A 29 45.57 -56.71 -29.74
N LYS A 30 46.65 -56.12 -29.20
CA LYS A 30 46.62 -54.93 -28.31
C LYS A 30 45.65 -55.08 -27.14
N ALA A 31 45.48 -56.29 -26.61
CA ALA A 31 44.54 -56.56 -25.52
C ALA A 31 44.81 -55.67 -24.28
N HIS A 32 46.09 -55.43 -23.97
CA HIS A 32 46.51 -54.51 -22.92
C HIS A 32 46.03 -53.06 -23.13
N LYS A 33 46.05 -52.56 -24.38
CA LYS A 33 45.54 -51.20 -24.68
C LYS A 33 44.03 -51.11 -24.55
N LYS A 34 43.29 -52.16 -24.92
CA LYS A 34 41.82 -52.18 -24.74
C LYS A 34 41.43 -52.14 -23.27
N ILE A 35 42.11 -52.89 -22.41
CA ILE A 35 41.86 -52.89 -20.97
C ILE A 35 42.20 -51.52 -20.36
N ALA A 36 43.34 -50.94 -20.72
CA ALA A 36 43.71 -49.59 -20.28
C ALA A 36 42.69 -48.53 -20.74
N GLY A 37 42.26 -48.58 -22.01
CA GLY A 37 41.27 -47.67 -22.55
C GLY A 37 39.92 -47.73 -21.83
N MET A 38 39.43 -48.93 -21.48
CA MET A 38 38.19 -49.07 -20.69
C MET A 38 38.31 -48.48 -19.28
N LEU A 39 39.49 -48.59 -18.65
CA LEU A 39 39.73 -48.02 -17.33
C LEU A 39 39.84 -46.49 -17.39
N ASP A 40 40.51 -45.96 -18.43
CA ASP A 40 40.60 -44.53 -18.69
C ASP A 40 39.21 -43.93 -18.97
N GLU A 41 38.38 -44.61 -19.77
CA GLU A 41 37.01 -44.19 -20.06
C GLU A 41 36.15 -44.14 -18.79
N ARG A 42 36.24 -45.17 -17.94
CA ARG A 42 35.57 -45.18 -16.63
C ARG A 42 36.07 -44.05 -15.73
N THR A 43 37.37 -43.83 -15.69
CA THR A 43 37.97 -42.75 -14.88
C THR A 43 37.51 -41.38 -15.36
N SER A 44 37.47 -41.17 -16.68
CA SER A 44 36.96 -39.94 -17.30
C SER A 44 35.48 -39.73 -17.00
N ALA A 45 34.65 -40.78 -17.10
CA ALA A 45 33.24 -40.70 -16.79
C ALA A 45 32.98 -40.36 -15.32
N ILE A 46 33.73 -40.98 -14.40
CA ILE A 46 33.64 -40.67 -12.95
C ILE A 46 34.08 -39.22 -12.68
N ARG A 47 35.17 -38.75 -13.29
CA ARG A 47 35.61 -37.36 -13.16
C ARG A 47 34.54 -36.40 -13.64
N ALA A 48 33.99 -36.61 -14.83
CA ALA A 48 32.92 -35.77 -15.37
C ALA A 48 31.69 -35.72 -14.44
N GLN A 49 31.27 -36.86 -13.87
CA GLN A 49 30.16 -36.91 -12.92
C GLN A 49 30.48 -36.18 -11.60
N LEU A 50 31.71 -36.27 -11.11
CA LEU A 50 32.14 -35.55 -9.90
C LEU A 50 32.21 -34.05 -10.14
N ASP A 51 32.72 -33.62 -11.30
CA ASP A 51 32.78 -32.21 -11.69
C ASP A 51 31.37 -31.62 -11.83
N GLU A 52 30.45 -32.33 -12.50
CA GLU A 52 29.04 -31.93 -12.62
C GLU A 52 28.35 -31.87 -11.24
N ALA A 53 28.59 -32.85 -10.37
CA ALA A 53 28.05 -32.85 -9.03
C ALA A 53 28.58 -31.69 -8.18
N GLN A 54 29.85 -31.32 -8.37
CA GLN A 54 30.45 -30.17 -7.70
C GLN A 54 29.83 -28.86 -8.21
N GLU A 55 29.70 -28.69 -9.53
CA GLU A 55 29.07 -27.52 -10.14
C GLU A 55 27.63 -27.37 -9.65
N LEU A 56 26.85 -28.44 -9.66
CA LEU A 56 25.47 -28.43 -9.18
C LEU A 56 25.37 -28.05 -7.69
N ARG A 57 26.34 -28.51 -6.87
CA ARG A 57 26.40 -28.12 -5.45
C ARG A 57 26.72 -26.64 -5.29
N GLU A 58 27.68 -26.12 -6.04
CA GLU A 58 28.05 -24.71 -6.02
C GLU A 58 26.88 -23.81 -6.48
N GLU A 59 26.15 -24.22 -7.51
CA GLU A 59 24.94 -23.53 -7.95
C GLU A 59 23.84 -23.56 -6.90
N ALA A 60 23.61 -24.71 -6.25
CA ALA A 60 22.63 -24.84 -5.18
C ALA A 60 22.98 -23.97 -3.96
N GLU A 61 24.25 -23.94 -3.57
CA GLU A 61 24.74 -23.07 -2.48
C GLU A 61 24.60 -21.59 -2.85
N LYS A 62 24.91 -21.20 -4.09
CA LYS A 62 24.71 -19.83 -4.58
C LYS A 62 23.25 -19.44 -4.56
N LEU A 63 22.37 -20.32 -5.04
CA LEU A 63 20.93 -20.10 -5.07
C LEU A 63 20.36 -19.96 -3.65
N LEU A 64 20.77 -20.84 -2.73
CA LEU A 64 20.37 -20.78 -1.33
C LEU A 64 20.74 -19.45 -0.69
N ASN A 65 21.98 -19.00 -0.88
CA ASN A 65 22.46 -17.71 -0.37
C ASN A 65 21.67 -16.54 -0.97
N GLU A 66 21.34 -16.60 -2.26
CA GLU A 66 20.52 -15.58 -2.92
C GLU A 66 19.11 -15.53 -2.33
N TYR A 67 18.46 -16.68 -2.12
CA TYR A 67 17.13 -16.75 -1.51
C TYR A 67 17.13 -16.29 -0.06
N GLN A 68 18.14 -16.66 0.74
CA GLN A 68 18.28 -16.17 2.11
C GLN A 68 18.45 -14.65 2.16
N ARG A 69 19.25 -14.08 1.23
CA ARG A 69 19.39 -12.63 1.10
C ARG A 69 18.06 -11.99 0.72
N LYS A 70 17.38 -12.50 -0.31
CA LYS A 70 16.07 -12.00 -0.75
C LYS A 70 15.02 -12.08 0.35
N GLN A 71 15.02 -13.16 1.14
CA GLN A 71 14.10 -13.32 2.26
C GLN A 71 14.33 -12.23 3.32
N ARG A 72 15.59 -12.04 3.75
CA ARG A 72 15.92 -11.00 4.74
C ARG A 72 15.60 -9.60 4.23
N ASP A 73 15.90 -9.33 2.96
CA ASP A 73 15.63 -8.03 2.35
C ASP A 73 14.10 -7.79 2.25
N ALA A 74 13.31 -8.82 1.89
CA ALA A 74 11.85 -8.74 1.86
C ALA A 74 11.24 -8.57 3.27
N GLU A 75 11.77 -9.25 4.29
CA GLU A 75 11.36 -9.06 5.68
C GLU A 75 11.61 -7.64 6.16
N LYS A 76 12.78 -7.06 5.79
CA LYS A 76 13.11 -5.67 6.09
C LYS A 76 12.18 -4.70 5.36
N GLU A 77 11.96 -4.90 4.06
CA GLU A 77 11.07 -4.07 3.25
C GLU A 77 9.63 -4.10 3.80
N ALA A 78 9.14 -5.27 4.20
CA ALA A 78 7.84 -5.40 4.83
C ALA A 78 7.76 -4.66 6.17
N ALA A 79 8.81 -4.75 7.00
CA ALA A 79 8.88 -4.02 8.27
C ALA A 79 8.88 -2.50 8.05
N ASP A 80 9.67 -2.01 7.08
CA ASP A 80 9.76 -0.61 6.70
C ASP A 80 8.40 -0.11 6.15
N MET A 81 7.73 -0.90 5.31
CA MET A 81 6.39 -0.59 4.78
C MET A 81 5.35 -0.47 5.91
N VAL A 82 5.37 -1.37 6.89
CA VAL A 82 4.47 -1.31 8.05
C VAL A 82 4.78 -0.10 8.94
N ALA A 83 6.06 0.24 9.11
CA ALA A 83 6.47 1.42 9.86
C ALA A 83 5.96 2.71 9.18
N GLN A 84 6.18 2.83 7.87
CA GLN A 84 5.71 3.97 7.08
C GLN A 84 4.18 4.10 7.13
N ALA A 85 3.46 3.00 6.92
CA ALA A 85 1.99 3.01 6.97
C ALA A 85 1.45 3.45 8.34
N LYS A 86 2.14 3.10 9.44
CA LYS A 86 1.78 3.55 10.79
C LYS A 86 2.07 5.05 10.99
N GLU A 87 3.16 5.56 10.42
CA GLU A 87 3.48 6.98 10.45
C GLU A 87 2.47 7.79 9.66
N ASP A 88 2.18 7.38 8.42
CA ASP A 88 1.19 8.01 7.56
C ASP A 88 -0.20 8.01 8.22
N ALA A 89 -0.60 6.89 8.83
CA ALA A 89 -1.86 6.80 9.59
C ALA A 89 -1.92 7.80 10.76
N LYS A 90 -0.80 8.03 11.47
CA LYS A 90 -0.74 9.03 12.55
C LYS A 90 -0.85 10.45 12.01
N ILE A 91 -0.21 10.74 10.88
CA ILE A 91 -0.27 12.05 10.22
C ILE A 91 -1.70 12.32 9.77
N MET A 92 -2.31 11.39 9.02
CA MET A 92 -3.69 11.49 8.57
C MET A 92 -4.67 11.66 9.74
N ALA A 93 -4.48 10.91 10.84
CA ALA A 93 -5.32 11.05 12.02
C ALA A 93 -5.17 12.42 12.70
N LYS A 94 -3.96 13.00 12.69
CA LYS A 94 -3.71 14.33 13.23
C LYS A 94 -4.36 15.41 12.37
N GLU A 95 -4.21 15.33 11.04
CA GLU A 95 -4.83 16.24 10.08
C GLU A 95 -6.35 16.16 10.15
N ALA A 96 -6.93 14.95 10.11
CA ALA A 96 -8.37 14.76 10.24
C ALA A 96 -8.94 15.35 11.55
N LYS A 97 -8.21 15.21 12.67
CA LYS A 97 -8.61 15.85 13.94
C LYS A 97 -8.57 17.38 13.85
N ALA A 98 -7.55 17.95 13.22
CA ALA A 98 -7.45 19.39 13.03
C ALA A 98 -8.59 19.91 12.15
N ASP A 99 -8.90 19.21 11.06
CA ASP A 99 -9.99 19.56 10.14
C ASP A 99 -11.36 19.46 10.80
N ILE A 100 -11.62 18.39 11.56
CA ILE A 100 -12.86 18.24 12.32
C ILE A 100 -13.00 19.37 13.33
N LYS A 101 -11.92 19.74 14.04
CA LYS A 101 -11.94 20.86 14.98
C LYS A 101 -12.27 22.18 14.28
N ALA A 102 -11.59 22.49 13.18
CA ALA A 102 -11.84 23.70 12.40
C ALA A 102 -13.28 23.74 11.84
N MET A 103 -13.78 22.61 11.33
CA MET A 103 -15.17 22.51 10.87
C MET A 103 -16.17 22.71 12.01
N SER A 104 -15.90 22.14 13.19
CA SER A 104 -16.76 22.30 14.36
C SER A 104 -16.80 23.74 14.84
N GLU A 105 -15.65 24.41 14.94
CA GLU A 105 -15.56 25.84 15.30
C GLU A 105 -16.31 26.72 14.29
N ARG A 106 -16.16 26.45 12.99
CA ARG A 106 -16.90 27.17 11.94
C ARG A 106 -18.41 26.97 12.08
N ARG A 107 -18.86 25.73 12.33
CA ARG A 107 -20.28 25.42 12.54
C ARG A 107 -20.85 26.10 13.77
N ALA A 108 -20.10 26.11 14.88
CA ALA A 108 -20.50 26.79 16.11
C ALA A 108 -20.68 28.30 15.85
N ARG A 109 -19.71 28.94 15.20
CA ARG A 109 -19.80 30.37 14.85
C ARG A 109 -21.01 30.68 13.97
N THR A 110 -21.26 29.89 12.93
CA THR A 110 -22.45 30.07 12.08
C THR A 110 -23.75 29.86 12.85
N ALA A 111 -23.78 28.96 13.82
CA ALA A 111 -24.96 28.77 14.67
C ALA A 111 -25.18 29.99 15.59
N GLU A 112 -24.11 30.51 16.21
CA GLU A 112 -24.14 31.72 17.02
C GLU A 112 -24.62 32.94 16.22
N GLU A 113 -24.09 33.13 15.00
CA GLU A 113 -24.52 34.19 14.08
C GLU A 113 -26.01 34.09 13.73
N LYS A 114 -26.51 32.86 13.48
CA LYS A 114 -27.93 32.61 13.21
C LYS A 114 -28.81 32.88 14.43
N ILE A 115 -28.36 32.50 15.63
CA ILE A 115 -29.07 32.79 16.88
C ILE A 115 -29.17 34.30 17.08
N ALA A 116 -28.05 35.03 16.98
CA ALA A 116 -28.03 36.48 17.12
C ALA A 116 -28.95 37.17 16.09
N GLN A 117 -28.98 36.68 14.85
CA GLN A 117 -29.88 37.18 13.82
C GLN A 117 -31.35 36.89 14.16
N ALA A 118 -31.67 35.69 14.66
CA ALA A 118 -33.02 35.32 15.06
C ALA A 118 -33.49 36.15 16.27
N GLU A 119 -32.65 36.38 17.26
CA GLU A 119 -32.92 37.24 18.41
C GLU A 119 -33.21 38.68 17.98
N ALA A 120 -32.38 39.24 17.09
CA ALA A 120 -32.59 40.59 16.56
C ALA A 120 -33.93 40.70 15.81
N ASN A 121 -34.30 39.68 15.05
CA ASN A 121 -35.58 39.62 14.35
C ASN A 121 -36.76 39.51 15.34
N ALA A 122 -36.67 38.63 16.34
CA ALA A 122 -37.71 38.47 17.36
C ALA A 122 -37.94 39.78 18.14
N ILE A 123 -36.87 40.50 18.51
CA ILE A 123 -36.97 41.81 19.16
C ILE A 123 -37.70 42.82 18.25
N LYS A 124 -37.39 42.84 16.95
CA LYS A 124 -38.07 43.71 15.99
C LYS A 124 -39.55 43.37 15.87
N GLU A 125 -39.90 42.08 15.81
CA GLU A 125 -41.29 41.62 15.77
C GLU A 125 -42.06 42.04 17.02
N VAL A 126 -41.51 41.81 18.22
CA VAL A 126 -42.14 42.22 19.48
C VAL A 126 -42.37 43.73 19.52
N ARG A 127 -41.39 44.53 19.08
CA ARG A 127 -41.55 45.99 18.98
C ARG A 127 -42.65 46.38 18.01
N ALA A 128 -42.72 45.73 16.84
CA ALA A 128 -43.77 46.00 15.86
C ALA A 128 -45.17 45.70 16.42
N VAL A 129 -45.32 44.57 17.12
CA VAL A 129 -46.58 44.22 17.80
C VAL A 129 -46.93 45.26 18.87
N ALA A 130 -45.97 45.66 19.71
CA ALA A 130 -46.20 46.67 20.74
C ALA A 130 -46.60 48.04 20.15
N VAL A 131 -45.98 48.45 19.04
CA VAL A 131 -46.35 49.68 18.32
C VAL A 131 -47.77 49.58 17.77
N ASN A 132 -48.14 48.45 17.16
CA ASN A 132 -49.50 48.24 16.64
C ASN A 132 -50.55 48.30 17.75
N VAL A 133 -50.31 47.64 18.90
CA VAL A 133 -51.21 47.69 20.06
C VAL A 133 -51.33 49.11 20.61
N ALA A 134 -50.22 49.86 20.68
CA ALA A 134 -50.25 51.26 21.11
C ALA A 134 -51.06 52.14 20.15
N ILE A 135 -50.93 51.94 18.83
CA ILE A 135 -51.71 52.67 17.82
C ILE A 135 -53.20 52.32 17.93
N GLU A 136 -53.55 51.04 18.10
CA GLU A 136 -54.95 50.62 18.29
C GLU A 136 -55.55 51.23 19.56
N ALA A 137 -54.84 51.16 20.69
CA ALA A 137 -55.28 51.74 21.95
C ALA A 137 -55.44 53.27 21.85
N ALA A 138 -54.48 53.96 21.23
CA ALA A 138 -54.58 55.40 20.99
C ALA A 138 -55.79 55.72 20.10
N SER A 139 -56.00 54.97 19.02
CA SER A 139 -57.13 55.14 18.11
C SER A 139 -58.47 54.93 18.80
N ALA A 140 -58.57 53.93 19.69
CA ALA A 140 -59.76 53.67 20.50
C ALA A 140 -60.06 54.83 21.47
N VAL A 141 -59.04 55.35 22.16
CA VAL A 141 -59.18 56.52 23.06
C VAL A 141 -59.58 57.77 22.28
N PHE A 142 -58.97 58.02 21.10
CA PHE A 142 -59.36 59.12 20.24
C PHE A 142 -60.80 58.99 19.75
N ALA A 143 -61.23 57.79 19.33
CA ALA A 143 -62.60 57.54 18.89
C ALA A 143 -63.64 57.76 20.00
N ASP A 144 -63.29 57.44 21.25
CA ASP A 144 -64.16 57.68 22.41
C ASP A 144 -64.26 59.17 22.75
N LYS A 145 -63.13 59.90 22.76
CA LYS A 145 -63.12 61.37 22.95
C LYS A 145 -63.86 62.13 21.84
N LEU A 146 -63.78 61.65 20.60
CA LEU A 146 -64.47 62.25 19.45
C LEU A 146 -66.00 62.10 19.50
N LYS A 147 -66.56 61.17 20.28
CA LYS A 147 -68.02 61.02 20.45
C LYS A 147 -68.63 62.05 21.42
N GLY A 148 -67.81 62.77 22.20
CA GLY A 148 -68.26 63.79 23.15
C GLY A 148 -68.17 65.23 22.62
N LYS A 149 -68.40 66.22 23.51
CA LYS A 149 -68.28 67.67 23.19
C LYS A 149 -66.90 68.07 22.63
N GLU A 150 -65.85 67.32 22.94
CA GLU A 150 -64.49 67.53 22.43
C GLU A 150 -64.37 67.26 20.92
N GLY A 151 -65.16 66.34 20.36
CA GLY A 151 -65.16 66.07 18.91
C GLY A 151 -65.76 67.19 18.07
N GLY A 152 -66.83 67.83 18.55
CA GLY A 152 -67.38 69.04 17.93
C GLY A 152 -66.37 70.19 17.91
N ALA A 153 -65.69 70.43 19.05
CA ALA A 153 -64.66 71.46 19.13
C ALA A 153 -63.44 71.18 18.22
N LEU A 154 -63.09 69.92 17.98
CA LEU A 154 -62.04 69.54 17.03
C LEU A 154 -62.45 69.75 15.57
N ILE A 155 -63.72 69.50 15.24
CA ILE A 155 -64.28 69.78 13.90
C ILE A 155 -64.32 71.30 13.65
N ASP A 156 -64.81 72.09 14.61
CA ASP A 156 -64.83 73.55 14.50
C ASP A 156 -63.41 74.12 14.34
N LYS A 157 -62.44 73.58 15.09
CA LYS A 157 -61.03 73.96 14.96
C LYS A 157 -60.43 73.54 13.61
N ALA A 158 -60.76 72.35 13.10
CA ALA A 158 -60.32 71.90 11.78
C ALA A 158 -60.94 72.73 10.64
N ILE A 159 -62.21 73.15 10.77
CA ILE A 159 -62.86 74.07 9.84
C ILE A 159 -62.13 75.42 9.86
N THR A 160 -61.82 75.94 11.05
CA THR A 160 -61.08 77.20 11.21
C THR A 160 -59.67 77.12 10.62
N ASP A 161 -58.93 76.01 10.82
CA ASP A 161 -57.59 75.81 10.27
C ASP A 161 -57.60 75.66 8.73
N VAL A 162 -58.66 75.08 8.16
CA VAL A 162 -58.85 74.97 6.71
C VAL A 162 -59.20 76.33 6.10
N GLU A 163 -60.08 77.10 6.76
CA GLU A 163 -60.41 78.47 6.38
C GLU A 163 -59.18 79.38 6.43
N ALA A 164 -58.34 79.25 7.46
CA ALA A 164 -57.08 79.99 7.60
C ALA A 164 -55.98 79.60 6.59
N LYS A 165 -56.09 78.44 5.93
CA LYS A 165 -55.17 77.99 4.86
C LYS A 165 -55.70 78.24 3.44
N LEU A 166 -56.98 78.60 3.29
CA LEU A 166 -57.64 78.89 2.02
C LEU A 166 -57.84 80.41 1.77
N HIS A 167 -57.51 81.24 2.76
CA HIS A 167 -57.22 82.66 2.59
C HIS A 167 -55.70 82.88 2.43
#